data_AF-A0AAP5YD44-F1
#
_entry.id   AF-A0AAP5YD44-F1
#
_cell.length_a   1.000
_cell.length_b   1.000
_cell.length_c   1.000
_cell.angle_alpha   90.00
_cell.angle_beta   90.00
_cell.angle_gamma   90.00
#
_symmetry.space_group_name_H-M   'P 1'
#
loop_
_entity.id
_entity.type
_entity.pdbx_description
1 polymer ?
#
loop_
_entity_poly.entity_id
_entity_poly.type
_entity_poly.pdbx_seq_one_letter_code
_entity_poly.pdbx_strand_id
1 'polypeptide(L)' 'MALCEIKKYDTLVDAHTIKLLENLTMEIGNEEVALQVTILSFEKLWHQMEMHGEPKNTFEWLQIEAKKLIT' A
#
# COMPACT_ATOMS: atom_id res chain seq x y z
N MET A 1 -15.72 15.51 6.33
CA MET A 1 -14.39 14.91 6.60
C MET A 1 -14.09 13.72 5.68
N ALA A 2 -14.99 12.75 5.52
CA ALA A 2 -14.77 11.55 4.68
C ALA A 2 -14.30 11.82 3.23
N LEU A 3 -14.84 12.83 2.54
CA LEU A 3 -14.49 13.09 1.13
C LEU A 3 -13.04 13.58 0.91
N CYS A 4 -12.44 14.25 1.90
CA CYS A 4 -11.07 14.76 1.82
C CYS A 4 -10.05 13.61 1.95
N GLU A 5 -10.37 12.64 2.80
CA GLU A 5 -9.55 11.45 3.04
C GLU A 5 -9.54 10.51 1.83
N ILE A 6 -10.70 10.34 1.16
CA ILE A 6 -10.79 9.52 -0.07
C ILE A 6 -9.89 10.05 -1.18
N LYS A 7 -9.94 11.36 -1.48
CA LYS A 7 -9.12 11.93 -2.56
C LYS A 7 -7.62 11.83 -2.28
N LYS A 8 -7.21 11.95 -1.02
CA LYS A 8 -5.82 11.75 -0.62
C LYS A 8 -5.40 10.31 -0.78
N TYR A 9 -6.23 9.37 -0.33
CA TYR A 9 -5.99 7.96 -0.51
C TYR A 9 -5.86 7.59 -2.00
N ASP A 10 -6.78 8.03 -2.85
CA ASP A 10 -6.72 7.79 -4.31
C ASP A 10 -5.40 8.31 -4.90
N THR A 11 -4.96 9.50 -4.47
CA THR A 11 -3.67 10.07 -4.91
C THR A 11 -2.48 9.18 -4.49
N LEU A 12 -2.51 8.61 -3.29
CA LEU A 12 -1.45 7.72 -2.80
C LEU A 12 -1.46 6.37 -3.53
N VAL A 13 -2.66 5.83 -3.83
CA VAL A 13 -2.82 4.62 -4.64
C VAL A 13 -2.22 4.84 -6.02
N ASP A 14 -2.61 5.90 -6.72
CA ASP A 14 -2.11 6.21 -8.06
C ASP A 14 -0.59 6.43 -8.07
N ALA A 15 -0.05 7.09 -7.04
CA ALA A 15 1.38 7.40 -6.94
C ALA A 15 2.26 6.17 -6.66
N HIS A 16 1.73 5.12 -6.05
CA HIS A 16 2.55 4.04 -5.47
C HIS A 16 2.22 2.63 -5.95
N THR A 17 1.04 2.38 -6.55
CA THR A 17 0.61 1.04 -6.94
C THR A 17 1.59 0.31 -7.84
N ILE A 18 1.95 0.92 -8.98
CA ILE A 18 2.84 0.28 -9.98
C ILE A 18 4.20 -0.04 -9.34
N LYS A 19 4.79 0.94 -8.67
CA LYS A 19 6.12 0.79 -8.06
C LYS A 19 6.14 -0.26 -6.95
N LEU A 20 5.08 -0.34 -6.14
CA LEU A 20 4.96 -1.35 -5.09
C LEU A 20 4.81 -2.74 -5.70
N LEU A 21 3.93 -2.89 -6.70
CA LEU A 21 3.70 -4.15 -7.40
C LEU A 21 4.97 -4.67 -8.08
N GLU A 22 5.71 -3.81 -8.80
CA GLU A 22 6.97 -4.18 -9.45
C GLU A 22 8.00 -4.66 -8.42
N ASN A 23 8.16 -3.93 -7.32
CA ASN A 23 9.07 -4.32 -6.24
C ASN A 23 8.71 -5.68 -5.64
N LEU A 24 7.43 -5.91 -5.35
CA LEU A 24 6.96 -7.16 -4.76
C LEU A 24 7.04 -8.32 -5.77
N THR A 25 6.79 -8.07 -7.05
CA THR A 25 6.92 -9.08 -8.10
C THR A 25 8.37 -9.53 -8.25
N MET A 26 9.32 -8.58 -8.19
CA MET A 26 10.75 -8.89 -8.18
C MET A 26 11.19 -9.67 -6.93
N GLU A 27 10.64 -9.35 -5.76
CA GLU A 27 11.01 -9.97 -4.48
C GLU A 27 10.40 -11.38 -4.31
N ILE A 28 9.12 -11.55 -4.67
CA ILE A 28 8.36 -12.78 -4.47
C ILE A 28 8.53 -13.75 -5.64
N GLY A 29 8.72 -13.24 -6.86
CA GLY A 29 8.80 -14.03 -8.09
C GLY A 29 7.47 -14.61 -8.58
N ASN A 30 6.38 -14.43 -7.81
CA ASN A 30 5.02 -14.80 -8.19
C ASN A 30 4.16 -13.53 -8.26
N GLU A 31 3.79 -13.14 -9.48
CA GLU A 31 3.03 -11.93 -9.77
C GLU A 31 1.63 -11.94 -9.13
N GLU A 32 0.96 -13.09 -9.08
CA GLU A 32 -0.38 -13.19 -8.48
C GLU A 32 -0.33 -12.95 -6.97
N VAL A 33 0.67 -13.52 -6.29
CA VAL A 33 0.90 -13.26 -4.87
C VAL A 33 1.31 -11.79 -4.64
N ALA A 34 2.18 -11.24 -5.49
CA ALA A 34 2.58 -9.84 -5.40
C ALA A 34 1.40 -8.87 -5.57
N LEU A 35 0.46 -9.17 -6.48
CA LEU A 35 -0.76 -8.41 -6.67
C LEU A 35 -1.65 -8.46 -5.42
N GLN A 36 -1.86 -9.64 -4.86
CA GLN A 36 -2.64 -9.79 -3.63
C GLN A 36 -2.03 -9.01 -2.45
N VAL A 37 -0.71 -9.12 -2.27
CA VAL A 37 0.00 -8.38 -1.22
C VAL A 37 -0.08 -6.87 -1.44
N THR A 38 0.01 -6.41 -2.70
CA THR A 38 -0.16 -5.00 -3.05
C THR A 38 -1.54 -4.48 -2.63
N ILE A 39 -2.61 -5.19 -2.99
CA ILE A 39 -4.00 -4.83 -2.63
C ILE A 39 -4.15 -4.73 -1.12
N LEU A 40 -3.76 -5.79 -0.38
CA LEU A 40 -3.85 -5.83 1.08
C LEU A 40 -3.05 -4.72 1.76
N SER A 41 -1.92 -4.31 1.18
CA SER A 41 -1.10 -3.22 1.73
C SER A 41 -1.82 -1.87 1.63
N PHE A 42 -2.54 -1.62 0.53
CA PHE A 42 -3.35 -0.41 0.38
C PHE A 42 -4.62 -0.43 1.24
N GLU A 43 -5.27 -1.58 1.42
CA GLU A 43 -6.37 -1.71 2.39
C GLU A 43 -5.92 -1.37 3.81
N LYS A 44 -4.72 -1.84 4.21
CA LYS A 44 -4.14 -1.47 5.50
C LYS A 44 -3.76 0.01 5.56
N LEU A 45 -3.30 0.61 4.46
CA LEU A 45 -3.04 2.05 4.39
C LEU A 45 -4.32 2.86 4.63
N TRP A 46 -5.45 2.44 4.05
CA TRP A 46 -6.75 3.07 4.29
C TRP A 46 -7.08 3.10 5.79
N HIS A 47 -6.99 1.95 6.46
CA HIS A 47 -7.24 1.87 7.90
C HIS A 47 -6.25 2.67 8.74
N GLN A 48 -4.97 2.69 8.35
CA GLN A 48 -3.95 3.53 8.99
C GLN A 48 -4.32 5.01 8.89
N MET A 49 -4.79 5.47 7.73
CA MET A 49 -5.21 6.86 7.53
C MET A 49 -6.43 7.21 8.37
N GLU A 50 -7.43 6.32 8.46
CA GLU A 50 -8.62 6.52 9.30
C GLU A 50 -8.28 6.66 10.80
N MET A 51 -7.35 5.84 11.28
CA MET A 51 -7.05 5.73 12.72
C MET A 51 -5.94 6.66 13.20
N HIS A 52 -4.97 6.93 12.34
CA HIS A 52 -3.69 7.55 12.71
C HIS A 52 -3.24 8.63 11.73
N GLY A 53 -3.96 8.84 10.63
CA GLY A 53 -3.57 9.72 9.54
C GLY A 53 -2.52 9.12 8.61
N GLU A 54 -2.14 9.92 7.61
CA GLU A 54 -1.16 9.53 6.60
C GLU A 54 0.21 9.22 7.23
N PRO A 55 0.86 8.10 6.87
CA PRO A 55 2.23 7.83 7.28
C PRO A 55 3.20 8.92 6.80
N LYS A 56 4.21 9.23 7.61
CA LYS A 56 5.24 10.22 7.24
C LYS A 56 5.99 9.86 5.94
N ASN A 57 6.14 8.56 5.65
CA ASN A 57 6.67 8.04 4.40
C ASN A 57 5.80 6.87 3.94
N THR A 58 4.77 7.18 3.13
CA THR A 58 3.77 6.20 2.69
C THR A 58 4.39 5.03 1.93
N PHE A 59 5.37 5.27 1.05
CA PHE A 59 5.98 4.19 0.28
C PHE A 59 6.79 3.22 1.14
N GLU A 60 7.61 3.74 2.05
CA GLU A 60 8.37 2.90 3.00
C GLU A 60 7.42 2.12 3.92
N TRP A 61 6.35 2.77 4.39
CA TRP A 61 5.33 2.12 5.21
C TRP A 61 4.65 0.97 4.46
N LEU A 62 4.27 1.18 3.20
CA LEU A 62 3.70 0.14 2.34
C LEU A 62 4.65 -1.04 2.15
N GLN A 63 5.96 -0.79 1.96
CA GLN A 63 6.95 -1.87 1.85
C GLN A 63 7.08 -2.68 3.14
N ILE A 64 7.09 -2.02 4.30
CA ILE A 64 7.15 -2.70 5.59
C ILE A 64 5.89 -3.54 5.80
N GLU A 65 4.73 -3.00 5.47
CA GLU A 65 3.46 -3.69 5.70
C GLU A 65 3.25 -4.86 4.74
N ALA A 66 3.68 -4.71 3.48
CA ALA A 66 3.72 -5.78 2.50
C ALA A 66 4.60 -6.95 2.96
N LYS A 67 5.78 -6.66 3.52
CA LYS A 67 6.70 -7.70 4.02
C LYS A 67 6.09 -8.55 5.14
N LYS A 68 5.32 -7.94 6.05
CA LYS A 68 4.61 -8.66 7.12
C LYS A 68 3.54 -9.61 6.61
N LEU A 69 3.07 -9.47 5.37
CA LEU A 69 2.07 -10.34 4.76
C LEU A 69 2.71 -11.58 4.09
N ILE A 70 4.02 -11.55 3.88
CA ILE A 70 4.78 -12.59 3.19
C ILE A 70 5.52 -13.49 4.22
N THR A 71 5.87 -12.93 5.38
CA THR A 71 6.50 -13.63 6.52
C THR A 71 5.48 -14.13 7.54
#